data_AF-A0A6S6TKN7-F1
#
_entry.id   AF-A0A6S6TKN7-F1
#
_cell.length_a   1.000
_cell.length_b   1.000
_cell.length_c   1.000
_cell.angle_alpha   90.00
_cell.angle_beta   90.00
_cell.angle_gamma   90.00
#
_symmetry.space_group_name_H-M   'P 1'
#
loop_
_entity.id
_entity.type
_entity.pdbx_description
1 polymer ?
#
loop_
_entity_poly.entity_id
_entity_poly.type
_entity_poly.pdbx_seq_one_letter_code
_entity_poly.pdbx_strand_id
1 'polypeptide(L)'
;AEQMKMFLTRLGFGSTAVITGDITQIDLPRHQLSGLRQVLDILKGVEGISFSWFHGRDVVRHKLVQKIVEAYESQPKPDDKR
;
A
#
# COMPACT_ATOMS: atom_id res chain seq x y z
N ALA A 1 -7.68 -12.21 4.06
CA ALA A 1 -8.65 -11.79 3.03
C ALA A 1 -10.01 -11.35 3.56
N GLU A 2 -10.56 -11.97 4.61
CA GLU A 2 -12.00 -11.87 4.94
C GLU A 2 -12.52 -10.44 5.06
N GLN A 3 -11.77 -9.54 5.70
CA GLN A 3 -12.18 -8.14 5.87
C GLN A 3 -12.39 -7.39 4.54
N MET A 4 -11.48 -7.58 3.57
CA MET A 4 -11.54 -6.87 2.30
C MET A 4 -12.69 -7.38 1.43
N LYS A 5 -12.90 -8.70 1.41
CA LYS A 5 -14.08 -9.29 0.77
C LYS A 5 -15.37 -8.75 1.39
N MET A 6 -15.45 -8.74 2.72
CA MET A 6 -16.62 -8.24 3.45
C MET A 6 -16.92 -6.77 3.14
N PHE A 7 -15.89 -5.93 3.01
CA PHE A 7 -16.04 -4.52 2.62
C PHE A 7 -16.55 -4.39 1.17
N LEU A 8 -15.84 -5.00 0.21
CA LEU A 8 -16.14 -4.84 -1.21
C LEU A 8 -17.55 -5.34 -1.57
N THR A 9 -18.02 -6.42 -0.92
CA THR A 9 -19.36 -6.96 -1.16
C THR A 9 -20.50 -6.12 -0.57
N ARG A 10 -20.20 -5.04 0.17
CA ARG A 10 -21.21 -4.13 0.73
C ARG A 10 -21.43 -2.88 -0.12
N LEU A 11 -20.72 -2.73 -1.23
CA LEU A 11 -20.91 -1.60 -2.14
C LEU A 11 -22.27 -1.69 -2.83
N GLY A 12 -23.06 -0.62 -2.71
CA GLY A 12 -24.39 -0.51 -3.31
C GLY A 12 -24.39 0.17 -4.67
N PHE A 13 -25.55 0.20 -5.33
CA PHE A 13 -25.71 0.91 -6.60
C PHE A 13 -25.38 2.40 -6.49
N GLY A 14 -24.72 2.95 -7.50
CA GLY A 14 -24.33 4.37 -7.55
C GLY A 14 -23.24 4.77 -6.54
N SER A 15 -22.66 3.80 -5.82
CA SER A 15 -21.55 4.07 -4.89
C SER A 15 -20.19 3.99 -5.58
N THR A 16 -19.20 4.68 -5.03
CA THR A 16 -17.80 4.58 -5.42
C THR A 16 -16.98 4.47 -4.15
N ALA A 17 -16.01 3.55 -4.14
CA ALA A 17 -15.09 3.37 -3.03
C ALA A 17 -13.66 3.57 -3.51
N VAL A 18 -12.85 4.21 -2.66
CA VAL A 18 -11.41 4.35 -2.84
C VAL A 18 -10.74 3.69 -1.65
N ILE A 19 -9.87 2.73 -1.92
CA ILE A 19 -9.08 2.04 -0.90
C ILE A 19 -7.64 2.49 -1.06
N THR A 20 -7.06 3.02 0.01
CA THR A 20 -5.68 3.51 0.04
C THR A 20 -4.85 2.69 1.04
N GLY A 21 -3.58 2.48 0.73
CA GLY A 21 -2.63 1.90 1.67
C GLY A 21 -1.24 1.73 1.06
N ASP A 22 -0.26 1.44 1.93
CA ASP A 22 1.11 1.15 1.52
C ASP A 22 1.34 -0.37 1.57
N ILE A 23 1.58 -0.99 0.41
CA ILE A 23 1.79 -2.43 0.29
C ILE A 23 3.09 -2.92 0.95
N THR A 24 4.03 -2.01 1.24
CA THR A 24 5.31 -2.31 1.89
C THR A 24 5.18 -2.33 3.41
N GLN A 25 4.14 -1.69 3.97
CA GLN A 25 3.89 -1.62 5.40
C GLN A 25 2.87 -2.68 5.82
N ILE A 26 3.36 -3.90 6.02
CA ILE A 26 2.53 -5.02 6.49
C ILE A 26 2.80 -5.22 7.98
N ASP A 27 1.93 -4.65 8.81
CA ASP A 27 1.94 -4.86 10.26
C ASP A 27 0.90 -5.93 10.66
N LEU A 28 1.10 -7.15 10.15
CA LEU A 28 0.21 -8.28 10.39
C LEU A 28 0.99 -9.44 11.02
N PRO A 29 0.33 -10.32 11.80
CA PRO A 29 0.94 -11.56 12.27
C PRO A 29 1.53 -12.37 11.11
N ARG A 30 2.65 -13.08 11.34
CA ARG A 30 3.45 -13.76 10.28
C ARG A 30 2.65 -14.67 9.33
N HIS A 31 1.52 -15.21 9.76
CA HIS A 31 0.71 -16.14 8.97
C HIS A 31 -0.49 -15.47 8.28
N GLN A 32 -0.66 -14.16 8.44
CA GLN A 32 -1.79 -13.44 7.88
C GLN A 32 -1.36 -12.69 6.61
N LEU A 33 -1.99 -13.04 5.49
CA LEU A 33 -1.79 -12.35 4.23
C LEU A 33 -2.42 -10.95 4.27
N SER A 34 -1.71 -9.97 3.72
CA SER A 34 -2.21 -8.60 3.54
C SER A 34 -3.44 -8.59 2.63
N GLY A 35 -4.54 -8.00 3.11
CA GLY A 35 -5.76 -7.81 2.32
C GLY A 35 -5.53 -6.94 1.09
N LEU A 36 -4.69 -5.90 1.21
CA LEU A 36 -4.28 -5.03 0.09
C LEU A 36 -3.53 -5.83 -0.97
N ARG A 37 -2.57 -6.66 -0.57
CA ARG A 37 -1.80 -7.46 -1.53
C ARG A 37 -2.66 -8.52 -2.22
N GLN A 38 -3.57 -9.16 -1.50
CA GLN A 38 -4.47 -10.16 -2.06
C GLN A 38 -5.42 -9.58 -3.12
N VAL A 39 -5.97 -8.37 -2.92
CA VAL A 39 -6.93 -7.82 -3.90
C VAL A 39 -6.31 -7.40 -5.21
N LEU A 40 -5.01 -7.09 -5.24
CA LEU A 40 -4.29 -6.80 -6.48
C LEU A 40 -4.35 -7.98 -7.45
N ASP A 41 -4.21 -9.20 -6.93
CA ASP A 41 -4.26 -10.42 -7.73
C ASP A 41 -5.71 -10.83 -8.01
N ILE A 42 -6.58 -10.80 -7.00
CA ILE A 42 -7.98 -11.26 -7.11
C ILE A 42 -8.81 -10.37 -8.04
N LEU A 43 -8.63 -9.05 -7.97
CA LEU A 43 -9.43 -8.09 -8.72
C LEU A 43 -8.76 -7.65 -10.03
N LYS A 44 -7.66 -8.32 -10.41
CA LYS A 44 -6.94 -8.04 -11.66
C LYS A 44 -7.87 -8.29 -12.85
N GLY A 45 -8.13 -7.24 -13.63
CA GLY A 45 -8.96 -7.31 -14.83
C GLY A 45 -10.46 -7.30 -14.58
N VAL A 46 -10.92 -7.03 -13.34
CA VAL A 46 -12.35 -6.82 -13.07
C VAL A 46 -12.77 -5.46 -13.63
N GLU A 47 -13.78 -5.46 -14.50
CA GLU A 47 -14.34 -4.25 -15.09
C GLU A 47 -14.88 -3.30 -14.00
N GLY A 48 -14.63 -2.00 -14.16
CA GLY A 48 -15.03 -0.98 -13.19
C GLY A 48 -14.09 -0.82 -11.98
N ILE A 49 -13.00 -1.59 -11.91
CA ILE A 49 -11.96 -1.45 -10.88
C ILE A 49 -10.66 -0.96 -11.52
N SER A 50 -10.00 0.00 -10.88
CA SER A 50 -8.72 0.54 -11.33
C SER A 50 -7.73 0.63 -10.17
N PHE A 51 -6.44 0.41 -10.48
CA PHE A 51 -5.35 0.51 -9.52
C PHE A 51 -4.49 1.73 -9.86
N SER A 52 -4.33 2.63 -8.89
CA SER A 52 -3.46 3.80 -9.00
C SER A 52 -2.26 3.64 -8.08
N TRP A 53 -1.06 3.76 -8.64
CA TRP A 53 0.19 3.60 -7.92
C TRP A 53 0.89 4.95 -7.74
N PHE A 54 1.28 5.24 -6.51
CA PHE A 54 2.10 6.40 -6.18
C PHE A 54 3.53 5.95 -5.90
N HIS A 55 4.49 6.75 -6.37
CA HIS A 55 5.92 6.58 -6.14
C HIS A 55 6.47 7.73 -5.31
N GLY A 56 7.74 7.63 -4.90
CA GLY A 56 8.39 8.68 -4.09
C GLY A 56 8.32 10.08 -4.71
N ARG A 57 8.31 10.18 -6.05
CA ARG A 57 8.16 11.44 -6.79
C ARG A 57 6.78 12.10 -6.63
N ASP A 58 5.76 11.31 -6.31
CA ASP A 58 4.39 11.80 -6.15
C ASP A 58 4.15 12.30 -4.71
N VAL A 59 5.12 12.14 -3.82
CA VAL A 59 5.04 12.57 -2.42
C VAL A 59 5.59 14.00 -2.27
N VAL A 60 4.69 14.96 -2.10
CA VAL A 60 5.06 16.32 -1.72
C VAL A 60 5.35 16.36 -0.23
N ARG A 61 6.62 16.61 0.12
CA ARG A 61 7.06 16.74 1.51
C ARG A 61 7.57 18.15 1.76
N HIS A 62 7.40 18.63 2.98
CA HIS A 62 8.06 19.85 3.41
C HIS A 62 9.59 19.73 3.26
N LYS A 63 10.30 20.79 2.85
CA LYS A 63 11.75 20.77 2.58
C LYS A 63 12.57 20.20 3.74
N LEU A 64 12.19 20.50 4.98
CA LEU A 64 12.86 19.94 6.16
C LEU A 64 12.69 18.43 6.27
N VAL A 65 11.49 17.91 5.99
CA VAL A 65 11.21 16.46 6.03
C VAL A 65 11.99 15.72 4.95
N GLN A 66 12.12 16.31 3.74
CA GLN A 66 12.97 15.74 2.68
C GLN A 66 14.42 15.58 3.15
N LYS A 67 15.01 16.64 3.72
CA LYS A 67 16.37 16.59 4.28
C LYS A 67 16.54 15.53 5.36
N ILE A 68 15.53 15.36 6.22
CA ILE A 68 15.54 14.32 7.26
C ILE A 68 15.57 12.94 6.61
N VAL A 69 14.69 12.67 5.64
CA VAL A 69 14.63 11.38 4.93
C VAL A 69 15.95 11.08 4.21
N GLU A 70 16.48 12.05 3.45
CA GLU A 70 17.76 11.92 2.74
C GLU A 70 18.92 11.61 3.70
N ALA A 71 18.93 12.22 4.88
CA ALA A 71 19.95 11.94 5.90
C ALA A 71 19.87 10.49 6.40
N TYR A 72 18.67 9.93 6.62
CA TYR A 72 18.50 8.52 6.98
C TYR A 72 18.85 7.56 5.84
N GLU A 73 18.55 7.91 4.59
CA GLU A 73 18.88 7.09 3.41
C GLU A 73 20.38 7.08 3.10
N SER A 74 21.10 8.16 3.45
CA SER A 74 22.56 8.27 3.26
C SER A 74 23.39 7.45 4.25
N GLN A 75 22.77 6.93 5.31
CA GLN A 75 23.45 6.05 6.26
C GLN A 75 23.73 4.70 5.57
N PRO A 76 24.99 4.23 5.54
CA PRO A 76 25.26 2.88 5.06
C PRO A 76 24.46 1.90 5.93
N LYS A 77 23.62 1.08 5.29
CA LYS A 77 22.96 -0.02 6.00
C LYS A 77 24.07 -0.82 6.69
N PRO A 78 23.97 -1.10 8.00
CA PRO A 78 24.93 -1.97 8.65
C PRO A 78 24.97 -3.27 7.86
N ASP A 79 26.16 -3.63 7.37
CA ASP A 79 26.48 -4.85 6.65
C ASP A 79 25.58 -5.99 7.11
N ASP A 80 24.71 -6.49 6.21
CA ASP A 80 24.02 -7.76 6.40
C ASP A 80 25.05 -8.88 6.17
N LYS A 81 26.02 -8.96 7.09
CA LYS A 81 26.94 -10.09 7.22
C LYS A 81 26.26 -11.12 8.09
N ARG A 82 25.50 -12.02 7.47
CA ARG A 82 25.27 -13.39 7.94
C ARG A 82 24.71 -14.26 6.81
#